data_AF-A0A1G3UJQ4-F1
#
_entry.id   AF-A0A1G3UJQ4-F1
#
_cell.length_a   1.000
_cell.length_b   1.000
_cell.length_c   1.000
_cell.angle_alpha   90.00
_cell.angle_beta   90.00
_cell.angle_gamma   90.00
#
_symmetry.space_group_name_H-M   'P 1'
#
loop_
_entity.id
_entity.type
_entity.pdbx_description
1 polymer ?
#
loop_
_entity_poly.entity_id
_entity_poly.type
_entity_poly.pdbx_seq_one_letter_code
_entity_poly.pdbx_strand_id
1 'polypeptide(L)'
;MRYIIDMIDDMRENIQNSQEYTLLAILLREDDSKNFQNAGEKAITSLYIDHDARELQLGFLDENITTKNLLNSVNSLEMQAMMYEVVIKISNEHPLMPVIGFGENHEQKQYIFFVTT
;
A
#
# COMPACT_ATOMS: atom_id res chain seq x y z
N MET A 1 7.58 9.47 -2.30
CA MET A 1 6.22 9.49 -1.76
C MET A 1 5.27 9.19 -2.90
N ARG A 2 4.32 8.28 -2.70
CA ARG A 2 3.36 7.83 -3.71
C ARG A 2 1.95 8.22 -3.29
N TYR A 3 1.11 8.50 -4.27
CA TYR A 3 -0.27 8.96 -4.07
C TYR A 3 -1.28 7.90 -4.49
N ILE A 4 -2.55 8.08 -4.10
CA ILE A 4 -3.65 7.18 -4.51
C ILE A 4 -3.71 7.05 -6.04
N ILE A 5 -3.51 8.14 -6.79
CA ILE A 5 -3.50 8.09 -8.25
C ILE A 5 -2.37 7.21 -8.80
N ASP A 6 -1.16 7.30 -8.23
CA ASP A 6 -0.03 6.46 -8.63
C ASP A 6 -0.36 4.98 -8.42
N MET A 7 -0.98 4.66 -7.29
CA MET A 7 -1.41 3.30 -6.94
C MET A 7 -2.48 2.79 -7.91
N ILE A 8 -3.49 3.61 -8.24
CA ILE A 8 -4.57 3.20 -9.17
C ILE A 8 -4.00 2.95 -10.56
N ASP A 9 -3.10 3.82 -11.03
CA ASP A 9 -2.48 3.66 -12.35
C ASP A 9 -1.60 2.40 -12.39
N ASP A 10 -0.79 2.17 -11.36
CA ASP A 10 0.01 0.94 -11.22
C ASP A 10 -0.85 -0.33 -11.17
N MET A 11 -1.94 -0.33 -10.38
CA MET A 11 -2.89 -1.45 -10.32
C MET A 11 -3.56 -1.70 -11.68
N ARG A 12 -3.86 -0.65 -12.44
CA ARG A 12 -4.45 -0.78 -13.78
C ARG A 12 -3.46 -1.41 -14.75
N GLU A 13 -2.19 -1.02 -14.69
CA GLU A 13 -1.15 -1.49 -15.60
C GLU A 13 -0.70 -2.93 -15.28
N ASN A 14 -0.40 -3.23 -14.01
CA ASN A 14 0.27 -4.48 -13.64
C ASN A 14 -0.70 -5.60 -13.29
N ILE A 15 -1.85 -5.28 -12.68
CA ILE A 15 -2.84 -6.30 -12.27
C ILE A 15 -4.22 -6.12 -12.92
N GLN A 16 -4.36 -5.19 -13.88
CA GLN A 16 -5.61 -4.93 -14.60
C GLN A 16 -6.80 -4.64 -13.67
N ASN A 17 -6.56 -3.97 -12.56
CA ASN A 17 -7.55 -3.74 -11.49
C ASN A 17 -8.21 -5.02 -10.96
N SER A 18 -7.50 -6.15 -11.01
CA SER A 18 -7.99 -7.42 -10.47
C SER A 18 -8.33 -7.26 -8.98
N GLN A 19 -9.51 -7.74 -8.60
CA GLN A 19 -10.07 -7.64 -7.25
C GLN A 19 -9.64 -8.79 -6.33
N GLU A 20 -8.83 -9.72 -6.84
CA GLU A 20 -8.52 -10.99 -6.18
C GLU A 20 -7.16 -10.98 -5.47
N TYR A 21 -6.42 -9.88 -5.55
CA TYR A 21 -5.10 -9.78 -4.94
C TYR A 21 -5.25 -9.45 -3.45
N THR A 22 -4.47 -10.13 -2.64
CA THR A 22 -4.23 -9.75 -1.25
C THR A 22 -3.24 -8.59 -1.19
N LEU A 23 -3.33 -7.76 -0.15
CA LEU A 23 -2.47 -6.60 0.02
C LEU A 23 -1.33 -6.94 0.98
N LEU A 24 -0.08 -6.66 0.59
CA LEU A 24 1.12 -6.94 1.38
C LEU A 24 1.97 -5.68 1.50
N ALA A 25 2.47 -5.40 2.69
CA ALA A 25 3.52 -4.41 2.91
C ALA A 25 4.87 -5.11 3.10
N ILE A 26 5.91 -4.62 2.42
CA ILE A 26 7.29 -5.05 2.61
C ILE A 26 8.12 -3.88 3.16
N LEU A 27 8.73 -4.10 4.32
CA LEU A 27 9.72 -3.20 4.89
C LEU A 27 11.07 -3.47 4.25
N LEU A 28 11.64 -2.43 3.67
CA LEU A 28 12.97 -2.44 3.10
C LEU A 28 13.96 -1.77 4.06
N ARG A 29 15.15 -2.35 4.15
CA ARG A 29 16.32 -1.76 4.78
C ARG A 29 17.42 -1.60 3.75
N GLU A 30 17.99 -0.42 3.65
CA GLU A 30 19.14 -0.14 2.80
C GLU A 30 20.43 -0.63 3.49
N ASP A 31 21.29 -1.33 2.75
CA ASP A 31 22.63 -1.71 3.21
C ASP A 31 23.68 -0.64 2.86
N ASP A 32 24.92 -0.83 3.34
CA ASP A 32 26.03 0.12 3.10
C ASP A 32 26.35 0.31 1.61
N SER A 33 25.91 -0.62 0.76
CA SER A 33 26.08 -0.59 -0.70
C SER A 33 24.88 -0.02 -1.44
N LYS A 34 23.90 0.54 -0.71
CA LYS A 34 22.65 1.11 -1.23
C LYS A 34 21.70 0.11 -1.87
N ASN A 35 21.80 -1.17 -1.49
CA ASN A 35 20.85 -2.18 -1.93
C ASN A 35 19.72 -2.30 -0.90
N PHE A 36 18.49 -2.47 -1.38
CA PHE A 36 17.36 -2.75 -0.52
C PHE A 36 17.25 -4.24 -0.23
N GLN A 37 17.15 -4.57 1.05
CA GLN A 37 16.90 -5.91 1.55
C GLN A 37 15.56 -5.95 2.28
N ASN A 38 14.83 -7.05 2.13
CA ASN A 38 13.61 -7.29 2.90
C ASN A 38 13.97 -7.43 4.39
N ALA A 39 13.42 -6.54 5.22
CA ALA A 39 13.59 -6.49 6.66
C ALA A 39 12.31 -6.87 7.42
N GLY A 40 11.22 -7.15 6.71
CA GLY A 40 9.95 -7.55 7.28
C GLY A 40 8.81 -7.48 6.28
N GLU A 41 7.76 -8.25 6.55
CA GLU A 41 6.56 -8.29 5.72
C GLU A 41 5.32 -8.29 6.60
N LYS A 42 4.26 -7.65 6.14
CA LYS A 42 2.99 -7.61 6.87
C LYS A 42 1.81 -7.60 5.90
N ALA A 43 0.88 -8.54 6.07
CA ALA A 43 -0.39 -8.48 5.38
C ALA A 43 -1.14 -7.20 5.79
N ILE A 44 -1.63 -6.47 4.80
CA ILE A 44 -2.46 -5.28 5.02
C ILE A 44 -3.89 -5.76 5.20
N THR A 45 -4.45 -5.42 6.36
CA THR A 45 -5.75 -5.91 6.85
C THR A 45 -6.66 -4.76 7.32
N SER A 46 -6.21 -3.50 7.20
CA SER A 46 -7.08 -2.33 7.39
C SER A 46 -6.77 -1.19 6.43
N LEU A 47 -7.80 -0.39 6.14
CA LEU A 47 -7.72 0.82 5.32
C LEU A 47 -8.52 1.93 6.00
N TYR A 48 -7.96 3.13 6.02
CA TYR A 48 -8.58 4.35 6.51
C TYR A 48 -8.19 5.55 5.65
N ILE A 49 -9.11 6.46 5.41
CA ILE A 49 -8.86 7.69 4.66
C ILE A 49 -8.94 8.86 5.64
N ASP A 50 -7.81 9.52 5.84
CA ASP A 50 -7.70 10.70 6.69
C ASP A 50 -7.75 11.96 5.81
N HIS A 51 -8.89 12.64 5.83
CA HIS A 51 -9.10 13.85 5.04
C HIS A 51 -8.34 15.07 5.58
N ASP A 52 -8.04 15.12 6.87
CA ASP A 52 -7.34 16.22 7.50
C ASP A 52 -5.83 16.13 7.22
N ALA A 53 -5.27 14.92 7.35
CA ALA A 53 -3.88 14.63 6.99
C ALA A 53 -3.67 14.51 5.47
N ARG A 54 -4.74 14.30 4.70
CA ARG A 54 -4.72 14.01 3.25
C ARG A 54 -3.94 12.72 2.95
N GLU A 55 -4.28 11.65 3.67
CA GLU A 55 -3.61 10.36 3.60
C GLU A 55 -4.60 9.22 3.35
N LEU A 56 -4.17 8.22 2.58
CA LEU A 56 -4.69 6.87 2.62
C LEU A 56 -3.78 6.04 3.52
N GLN A 57 -4.29 5.68 4.70
CA GLN A 57 -3.58 4.87 5.68
C GLN A 57 -3.96 3.40 5.50
N LEU A 58 -2.96 2.59 5.16
CA LEU A 58 -3.07 1.14 5.13
C LEU A 58 -2.36 0.56 6.34
N GLY A 59 -2.96 -0.42 6.99
CA GLY A 59 -2.42 -0.99 8.21
C GLY A 59 -2.87 -2.41 8.43
N PHE A 60 -2.89 -2.82 9.69
CA PHE A 60 -3.34 -4.14 10.08
C PHE A 60 -4.38 -4.09 11.21
N LEU A 61 -5.53 -4.72 10.97
CA LEU A 61 -6.55 -5.11 11.94
C LEU A 61 -6.86 -6.61 11.76
N ASP A 62 -7.73 -7.20 12.58
CA ASP A 62 -8.02 -8.66 12.52
C ASP A 62 -8.84 -9.10 11.26
N GLU A 63 -9.01 -8.24 10.24
CA GLU A 63 -9.84 -8.51 9.05
C GLU A 63 -9.03 -8.58 7.75
N ASN A 64 -9.18 -9.63 6.93
CA ASN A 64 -8.47 -9.66 5.64
C ASN A 64 -9.12 -8.72 4.61
N ILE A 65 -8.42 -7.66 4.18
CA ILE A 65 -8.80 -6.84 3.02
C ILE A 65 -8.09 -7.30 1.75
N THR A 66 -8.77 -7.10 0.63
CA THR A 66 -8.31 -7.41 -0.72
C THR A 66 -8.24 -6.14 -1.56
N THR A 67 -7.66 -6.23 -2.77
CA THR A 67 -7.72 -5.14 -3.76
C THR A 67 -9.16 -4.73 -4.07
N LYS A 68 -10.15 -5.61 -3.92
CA LYS A 68 -11.58 -5.24 -4.01
C LYS A 68 -11.96 -4.15 -2.99
N ASN A 69 -11.61 -4.35 -1.73
CA ASN A 69 -11.93 -3.41 -0.65
C ASN A 69 -11.24 -2.07 -0.88
N LEU A 70 -9.98 -2.12 -1.32
CA LEU A 70 -9.19 -0.95 -1.67
C LEU A 70 -9.81 -0.18 -2.84
N LEU A 71 -10.03 -0.85 -3.98
CA LEU A 71 -10.61 -0.25 -5.17
C LEU A 71 -12.00 0.35 -4.89
N ASN A 72 -12.85 -0.33 -4.14
CA ASN A 72 -14.15 0.20 -3.76
C ASN A 72 -14.03 1.48 -2.92
N SER A 73 -13.05 1.54 -2.02
CA SER A 73 -12.83 2.69 -1.15
C SER A 73 -12.25 3.88 -1.91
N VAL A 74 -11.34 3.65 -2.86
CA VAL A 74 -10.76 4.74 -3.65
C VAL A 74 -11.67 5.20 -4.78
N ASN A 75 -12.46 4.31 -5.40
CA ASN A 75 -13.39 4.69 -6.46
C ASN A 75 -14.57 5.54 -5.97
N SER A 76 -14.85 5.55 -4.67
CA SER A 76 -15.87 6.42 -4.07
C SER A 76 -15.34 7.81 -3.71
N LEU A 77 -14.03 8.05 -3.87
CA LEU A 77 -13.40 9.32 -3.54
C LEU A 77 -13.62 10.39 -4.62
N GLU A 78 -13.67 11.64 -4.16
CA GLU A 78 -13.60 12.79 -5.05
C GLU A 78 -12.19 12.94 -5.65
N MET A 79 -12.12 13.56 -6.83
CA MET A 79 -10.87 13.71 -7.58
C MET A 79 -9.74 14.38 -6.78
N GLN A 80 -10.08 15.29 -5.87
CA GLN A 80 -9.12 15.95 -4.99
C GLN A 80 -8.43 14.99 -4.00
N ALA A 81 -9.11 13.92 -3.59
CA ALA A 81 -8.55 12.91 -2.69
C ALA A 81 -7.63 11.91 -3.40
N MET A 82 -7.63 11.86 -4.75
CA MET A 82 -6.67 11.03 -5.51
C MET A 82 -5.21 11.47 -5.32
N MET A 83 -5.00 12.70 -4.84
CA MET A 83 -3.69 13.25 -4.49
C MET A 83 -3.33 13.04 -3.01
N TYR A 84 -4.05 12.20 -2.28
CA TYR A 84 -3.68 11.83 -0.92
C TYR A 84 -2.50 10.88 -0.93
N GLU A 85 -1.60 11.06 0.04
CA GLU A 85 -0.41 10.23 0.17
C GLU A 85 -0.80 8.82 0.66
N VAL A 86 -0.19 7.78 0.09
CA VAL A 86 -0.37 6.42 0.58
C VAL A 86 0.70 6.12 1.62
N VAL A 87 0.26 5.82 2.84
CA VAL A 87 1.14 5.51 3.98
C VAL A 87 0.77 4.16 4.59
N ILE A 88 1.77 3.45 5.10
CA ILE A 88 1.63 2.13 5.71
C ILE A 88 1.98 2.18 7.20
N LYS A 89 1.13 1.57 8.03
CA LYS A 89 1.49 1.11 9.38
C LYS A 89 1.91 -0.36 9.28
N ILE A 90 3.20 -0.67 9.47
CA ILE A 90 3.73 -2.04 9.32
C ILE A 90 3.87 -2.80 10.65
N SER A 91 4.10 -2.07 11.75
CA SER A 91 3.99 -2.60 13.12
C SER A 91 3.67 -1.48 14.12
N ASN A 92 3.39 -1.83 15.37
CA ASN A 92 3.20 -0.85 16.44
C ASN A 92 4.47 -0.06 16.76
N GLU A 93 5.64 -0.61 16.43
CA GLU A 93 6.96 -0.03 16.71
C GLU A 93 7.41 0.99 15.66
N HIS A 94 6.82 0.96 14.46
CA HIS A 94 7.15 1.87 13.36
C HIS A 94 6.10 3.01 13.27
N PRO A 95 6.47 4.22 12.84
CA PRO A 95 5.50 5.26 12.51
C PRO A 95 4.66 4.86 11.28
N LEU A 96 3.72 5.72 10.87
CA LEU A 96 3.17 5.65 9.52
C LEU A 96 4.30 5.97 8.52
N MET A 97 4.47 5.12 7.52
CA MET A 97 5.59 5.16 6.59
C MET A 97 5.10 5.43 5.17
N PRO A 98 5.62 6.46 4.47
CA PRO A 98 5.32 6.69 3.07
C PRO A 98 5.65 5.51 2.18
N VAL A 99 4.75 5.19 1.26
CA VAL A 99 5.04 4.22 0.20
C VAL A 99 6.07 4.81 -0.77
N ILE A 100 7.09 4.02 -1.08
CA ILE A 100 8.15 4.39 -2.02
C ILE A 100 7.99 3.71 -3.39
N GLY A 101 7.30 2.56 -3.43
CA GLY A 101 7.00 1.84 -4.67
C GLY A 101 5.94 0.77 -4.50
N PHE A 102 5.53 0.21 -5.63
CA PHE A 102 4.56 -0.87 -5.73
C PHE A 102 5.19 -2.08 -6.44
N GLY A 103 4.55 -3.23 -6.30
CA GLY A 103 4.89 -4.42 -7.08
C GLY A 103 3.82 -5.50 -6.93
N GLU A 104 4.04 -6.62 -7.59
CA GLU A 104 3.05 -7.69 -7.65
C GLU A 104 3.70 -9.08 -7.67
N ASN A 105 2.98 -10.04 -7.10
CA ASN A 105 3.27 -11.46 -7.26
C ASN A 105 2.04 -12.13 -7.84
N HIS A 106 2.10 -12.51 -9.12
CA HIS A 106 0.98 -13.15 -9.81
C HIS A 106 0.72 -14.59 -9.36
N GLU A 107 1.75 -15.31 -8.94
CA GLU A 107 1.62 -16.69 -8.45
C GLU A 107 0.86 -16.74 -7.13
N GLN A 108 1.22 -15.85 -6.21
CA GLN A 108 0.62 -15.76 -4.88
C GLN A 108 -0.60 -14.82 -4.82
N LYS A 109 -0.91 -14.11 -5.91
CA LYS A 109 -1.96 -13.08 -5.98
C LYS A 109 -1.77 -12.02 -4.87
N GLN A 110 -0.59 -11.40 -4.84
CA GLN A 110 -0.27 -10.33 -3.89
C GLN A 110 0.04 -9.02 -4.62
N TYR A 111 -0.57 -7.93 -4.15
CA TYR A 111 -0.21 -6.57 -4.54
C TYR A 111 0.57 -5.94 -3.38
N ILE A 112 1.75 -5.43 -3.67
CA ILE A 112 2.81 -5.18 -2.71
C ILE A 112 3.09 -3.69 -2.60
N PHE A 113 3.15 -3.18 -1.37
CA PHE A 113 3.55 -1.83 -1.03
C PHE A 113 4.93 -1.86 -0.38
N PHE A 114 5.89 -1.14 -0.96
CA PHE A 114 7.23 -1.02 -0.41
C PHE A 114 7.35 0.24 0.45
N VAL A 115 7.87 0.07 1.66
CA VAL A 115 8.24 1.15 2.59
C VAL A 115 9.66 0.95 3.07
N THR A 116 10.33 2.00 3.56
CA THR A 116 11.70 1.93 4.07
C THR A 116 11.79 2.53 5.46
N THR A 117 12.64 1.94 6.31
CA THR A 117 13.16 2.59 7.54
C THR A 117 14.24 3.59 7.22
#